data_AF-T1I5H5-F1
#
_entry.id   AF-T1I5H5-F1
#
_cell.length_a   1.000
_cell.length_b   1.000
_cell.length_c   1.000
_cell.angle_alpha   90.00
_cell.angle_beta   90.00
_cell.angle_gamma   90.00
#
_symmetry.space_group_name_H-M   'P 1'
#
loop_
_entity.id
_entity.type
_entity.pdbx_description
1 polymer ?
#
loop_
_entity_poly.entity_id
_entity_poly.type
_entity_poly.pdbx_seq_one_letter_code
_entity_poly.pdbx_strand_id
1 'polypeptide(L)'
;MVVITIFMFNQTEGKSVEVKKVLSEYITGFLNALFVPLYTVTGESVLDYFGLPAVKVLLSWLKCEPNVVNMLNRPHLWRGICKLLNSLRASYSVTPINSINSALPEDNDLRGFLPLEPVLSTLKFGGEKVSEDAAKKLRAFRIIKFGEWLASNCECKPIYI
;
A
#
# COMPACT_ATOMS: atom_id res chain seq x y z
N MET A 1 11.03 4.33 -6.95
CA MET A 1 9.97 4.58 -7.94
C MET A 1 8.68 5.07 -7.29
N VAL A 2 8.01 4.30 -6.40
CA VAL A 2 6.78 4.75 -5.69
C VAL A 2 6.88 6.16 -5.09
N VAL A 3 7.93 6.42 -4.33
CA VAL A 3 8.13 7.71 -3.64
C VAL A 3 8.23 8.88 -4.61
N ILE A 4 8.93 8.69 -5.74
CA ILE A 4 9.07 9.70 -6.80
C ILE A 4 7.71 10.01 -7.39
N THR A 5 6.90 8.99 -7.68
CA THR A 5 5.56 9.16 -8.22
C THR A 5 4.64 9.89 -7.26
N ILE A 6 4.67 9.52 -5.97
CA ILE A 6 3.90 10.20 -4.93
C ILE A 6 4.33 11.67 -4.86
N PHE A 7 5.63 11.94 -4.79
CA PHE A 7 6.17 13.29 -4.75
C PHE A 7 5.71 14.10 -5.98
N MET A 8 5.87 13.56 -7.19
CA MET A 8 5.44 14.21 -8.42
C MET A 8 3.94 14.50 -8.43
N PHE A 9 3.12 13.59 -7.91
CA PHE A 9 1.67 13.78 -7.82
C PHE A 9 1.29 14.91 -6.87
N ASN A 10 1.91 14.97 -5.69
CA ASN A 10 1.66 16.04 -4.72
C ASN A 10 2.12 17.41 -5.23
N GLN A 11 3.10 17.45 -6.15
CA GLN A 11 3.55 18.68 -6.82
C GLN A 11 2.68 19.07 -8.03
N THR A 12 1.47 18.49 -8.21
CA THR A 12 0.55 18.82 -9.32
C THR A 12 -0.56 19.80 -8.98
N GLU A 13 -0.53 20.41 -7.79
CA GLU A 13 -1.43 21.52 -7.48
C GLU A 13 -1.29 22.64 -8.52
N GLY A 14 -2.42 23.08 -9.09
CA GLY A 14 -2.45 24.08 -10.17
C GLY A 14 -1.98 23.60 -11.55
N LYS A 15 -1.59 22.33 -11.73
CA LYS A 15 -1.17 21.79 -13.04
C LYS A 15 -2.33 21.21 -13.85
N SER A 16 -2.12 21.14 -15.17
CA SER A 16 -3.10 20.66 -16.15
C SER A 16 -3.61 19.24 -15.86
N VAL A 17 -4.86 18.97 -16.24
CA VAL A 17 -5.53 17.66 -16.06
C VAL A 17 -4.73 16.52 -16.71
N GLU A 18 -4.04 16.81 -17.81
CA GLU A 18 -3.19 15.89 -18.56
C GLU A 18 -2.04 15.35 -17.70
N VAL A 19 -1.40 16.20 -16.88
CA VAL A 19 -0.28 15.79 -16.01
C VAL A 19 -0.77 14.79 -14.97
N LYS A 20 -1.92 15.05 -14.35
CA LYS A 20 -2.52 14.14 -13.36
C LYS A 20 -2.94 12.82 -14.00
N LYS A 21 -3.42 12.85 -15.25
CA LYS A 21 -3.76 11.65 -16.01
C LYS A 21 -2.52 10.79 -16.29
N VAL A 22 -1.43 11.37 -16.77
CA VAL A 22 -0.17 10.63 -17.02
C VAL A 22 0.37 10.00 -15.74
N LEU A 23 0.35 10.73 -14.63
CA LEU A 23 0.79 10.19 -13.33
C LEU A 23 -0.11 9.05 -12.85
N SER A 24 -1.43 9.14 -13.04
CA SER A 24 -2.37 8.06 -12.73
C SER A 24 -2.10 6.80 -13.56
N GLU A 25 -1.83 6.95 -14.86
CA GLU A 25 -1.47 5.84 -15.74
C GLU A 25 -0.13 5.20 -15.32
N TYR A 26 0.84 6.01 -14.93
CA TYR A 26 2.11 5.53 -14.39
C TYR A 26 1.93 4.72 -13.09
N ILE A 27 1.15 5.23 -12.13
CA ILE A 27 0.83 4.52 -10.87
C ILE A 27 0.17 3.18 -11.19
N THR A 28 -0.78 3.18 -12.12
CA THR A 28 -1.49 1.96 -12.55
C THR A 28 -0.52 0.94 -13.15
N GLY A 29 0.35 1.37 -14.07
CA GLY A 29 1.36 0.51 -14.69
C GLY A 29 2.34 -0.06 -13.66
N PHE A 30 2.82 0.77 -12.74
CA PHE A 30 3.71 0.35 -11.67
C PHE A 30 3.05 -0.69 -10.74
N LEU A 31 1.83 -0.44 -10.30
CA LEU A 31 1.09 -1.40 -9.48
C LEU A 31 0.83 -2.72 -10.21
N ASN A 32 0.44 -2.66 -11.48
CA ASN A 32 0.26 -3.87 -12.28
C ASN A 32 1.56 -4.68 -12.36
N ALA A 33 2.72 -4.03 -12.54
CA ALA A 33 4.00 -4.72 -12.54
C ALA A 33 4.32 -5.41 -11.20
N LEU A 34 3.87 -4.83 -10.07
CA LEU A 34 3.95 -5.47 -8.75
C LEU A 34 2.93 -6.60 -8.56
N PHE A 35 1.78 -6.55 -9.25
CA PHE A 35 0.75 -7.57 -9.08
C PHE A 35 0.90 -8.77 -10.01
N VAL A 36 1.55 -8.62 -11.17
CA VAL A 36 1.80 -9.73 -12.10
C VAL A 36 2.51 -10.92 -11.44
N PRO A 37 3.58 -10.73 -10.64
CA PRO A 37 4.23 -11.84 -9.95
C PRO A 37 3.32 -12.56 -8.95
N LEU A 38 2.35 -11.87 -8.33
CA LEU A 38 1.44 -12.45 -7.34
C LEU A 38 0.53 -13.55 -7.89
N TYR A 39 0.34 -13.62 -9.22
CA TYR A 39 -0.38 -14.71 -9.85
C TYR A 39 0.39 -16.04 -9.81
N THR A 40 1.69 -15.99 -9.58
CA THR A 40 2.58 -17.16 -9.50
C THR A 40 2.99 -17.52 -8.08
N VAL A 41 2.77 -16.60 -7.13
CA VAL A 41 3.09 -16.79 -5.70
C VAL A 41 1.98 -17.60 -5.03
N THR A 42 2.34 -18.67 -4.32
CA THR A 42 1.39 -19.62 -3.71
C THR A 42 1.58 -19.75 -2.20
N GLY A 43 0.46 -19.84 -1.47
CA GLY A 43 0.45 -20.06 -0.03
C GLY A 43 1.23 -19.01 0.76
N GLU A 44 1.94 -19.46 1.80
CA GLU A 44 2.65 -18.61 2.77
C GLU A 44 3.79 -17.78 2.16
N SER A 45 4.28 -18.15 0.97
CA SER A 45 5.35 -17.42 0.27
C SER A 45 4.96 -15.98 -0.10
N VAL A 46 3.67 -15.63 -0.06
CA VAL A 46 3.20 -14.26 -0.25
C VAL A 46 3.77 -13.30 0.80
N LEU A 47 4.04 -13.77 2.03
CA LEU A 47 4.61 -12.94 3.09
C LEU A 47 6.07 -12.53 2.79
N ASP A 48 6.75 -13.31 1.97
CA ASP A 48 8.13 -13.06 1.51
C ASP A 48 8.18 -12.27 0.20
N TYR A 49 7.03 -11.89 -0.37
CA TYR A 49 6.99 -11.17 -1.63
C TYR A 49 7.66 -9.79 -1.51
N PHE A 50 8.74 -9.59 -2.27
CA PHE A 50 9.57 -8.39 -2.22
C PHE A 50 8.80 -7.08 -2.50
N GLY A 51 7.66 -7.15 -3.20
CA GLY A 51 6.84 -5.99 -3.53
C GLY A 51 5.96 -5.50 -2.39
N LEU A 52 5.77 -6.27 -1.30
CA LEU A 52 4.89 -5.87 -0.21
C LEU A 52 5.22 -4.52 0.43
N PRO A 53 6.50 -4.15 0.70
CA PRO A 53 6.83 -2.83 1.25
C PRO A 53 6.35 -1.70 0.33
N ALA A 54 6.57 -1.83 -0.97
CA ALA A 54 6.15 -0.84 -1.97
C ALA A 54 4.62 -0.72 -2.05
N VAL A 55 3.91 -1.86 -2.02
CA VAL A 55 2.43 -1.88 -1.97
C VAL A 55 1.94 -1.22 -0.69
N LYS A 56 2.51 -1.54 0.48
CA LYS A 56 2.15 -0.94 1.76
C LYS A 56 2.28 0.58 1.73
N VAL A 57 3.40 1.09 1.19
CA VAL A 57 3.65 2.53 1.07
C VAL A 57 2.61 3.20 0.18
N LEU A 58 2.32 2.60 -0.98
CA LEU A 58 1.35 3.17 -1.90
C LEU A 58 -0.06 3.16 -1.31
N LEU A 59 -0.50 2.07 -0.68
CA LEU A 59 -1.81 2.00 -0.02
C LEU A 59 -1.91 2.98 1.15
N SER A 60 -0.82 3.20 1.89
CA SER A 60 -0.81 4.24 2.93
C SER A 60 -0.96 5.65 2.35
N TRP A 61 -0.40 5.90 1.17
CA TRP A 61 -0.60 7.17 0.48
C TRP A 61 -2.02 7.34 -0.05
N LEU A 62 -2.62 6.29 -0.65
CA LEU A 62 -4.03 6.34 -1.08
C LEU A 62 -4.99 6.64 0.08
N LYS A 63 -4.63 6.23 1.30
CA LYS A 63 -5.36 6.60 2.52
C LYS A 63 -5.18 8.06 2.91
N CYS A 64 -3.99 8.63 2.73
CA CYS A 64 -3.72 10.05 2.98
C CYS A 64 -4.39 10.95 1.92
N GLU A 65 -4.45 10.47 0.67
CA GLU A 65 -4.97 11.20 -0.49
C GLU A 65 -6.10 10.42 -1.19
N PRO A 66 -7.31 10.32 -0.61
CA PRO A 66 -8.42 9.54 -1.17
C PRO A 66 -8.83 9.99 -2.57
N ASN A 67 -8.62 11.26 -2.91
CA ASN A 67 -8.93 11.81 -4.24
C ASN A 67 -8.16 11.10 -5.37
N VAL A 68 -6.95 10.59 -5.08
CA VAL A 68 -6.15 9.82 -6.03
C VAL A 68 -6.85 8.52 -6.43
N VAL A 69 -7.58 7.89 -5.50
CA VAL A 69 -8.28 6.63 -5.73
C VAL A 69 -9.31 6.77 -6.86
N ASN A 70 -10.03 7.88 -6.90
CA ASN A 70 -10.99 8.20 -7.96
C ASN A 70 -10.31 8.35 -9.33
N MET A 71 -9.05 8.83 -9.35
CA MET A 71 -8.28 8.98 -10.59
C MET A 71 -7.70 7.65 -11.08
N LEU A 72 -7.55 6.66 -10.20
CA LEU A 72 -7.07 5.31 -10.49
C LEU A 72 -8.19 4.35 -10.92
N ASN A 73 -9.34 4.86 -11.40
CA ASN A 73 -10.52 4.07 -11.77
C ASN A 73 -10.25 3.10 -12.94
N ARG A 74 -9.59 1.98 -12.63
CA ARG A 74 -9.15 0.92 -13.53
C ARG A 74 -9.47 -0.42 -12.88
N PRO A 75 -10.53 -1.12 -13.32
CA PRO A 75 -10.99 -2.36 -12.69
C PRO A 75 -9.92 -3.45 -12.52
N HIS A 76 -8.93 -3.51 -13.43
CA HIS A 76 -7.82 -4.47 -13.34
C HIS A 76 -6.89 -4.22 -12.14
N LEU A 77 -6.71 -2.96 -11.74
CA LEU A 77 -5.92 -2.58 -10.58
C LEU A 77 -6.52 -3.17 -9.30
N TRP A 78 -7.83 -2.99 -9.15
CA TRP A 78 -8.58 -3.46 -8.00
C TRP A 78 -8.59 -4.98 -7.91
N ARG A 79 -8.66 -5.69 -9.04
CA ARG A 79 -8.50 -7.15 -9.09
C ARG A 79 -7.16 -7.62 -8.54
N GLY A 80 -6.06 -6.93 -8.86
CA GLY A 80 -4.73 -7.24 -8.32
C GLY A 80 -4.65 -7.04 -6.81
N ILE A 81 -5.23 -5.95 -6.30
CA ILE A 81 -5.32 -5.68 -4.86
C ILE A 81 -6.16 -6.76 -4.18
N CYS A 82 -7.35 -7.09 -4.68
CA CYS A 82 -8.18 -8.17 -4.13
C CYS A 82 -7.43 -9.51 -4.06
N LYS A 83 -6.72 -9.89 -5.13
CA LYS A 83 -5.93 -11.12 -5.16
C LYS A 83 -4.85 -11.10 -4.07
N LEU A 84 -4.12 -9.99 -3.92
CA LEU A 84 -3.13 -9.83 -2.86
C LEU A 84 -3.76 -9.95 -1.48
N LEU A 85 -4.84 -9.21 -1.21
CA LEU A 85 -5.52 -9.20 0.08
C LEU A 85 -6.00 -10.60 0.48
N ASN A 86 -6.56 -11.35 -0.47
CA ASN A 86 -7.03 -12.70 -0.24
C ASN A 86 -5.88 -13.66 0.05
N SER A 87 -4.77 -13.57 -0.68
CA SER A 87 -3.57 -14.37 -0.41
C SER A 87 -2.96 -14.04 0.97
N LEU A 88 -2.89 -12.75 1.32
CA LEU A 88 -2.39 -12.31 2.63
C LEU A 88 -3.29 -12.78 3.76
N ARG A 89 -4.62 -12.67 3.64
CA ARG A 89 -5.57 -13.16 4.65
C ARG A 89 -5.45 -14.67 4.85
N ALA A 90 -5.29 -15.44 3.77
CA ALA A 90 -5.10 -16.89 3.87
C ALA A 90 -3.79 -17.28 4.59
N SER A 91 -2.76 -16.43 4.49
CA SER A 91 -1.44 -16.67 5.08
C SER A 91 -1.26 -16.03 6.46
N TYR A 92 -2.24 -15.24 6.91
CA TYR A 92 -2.18 -14.45 8.14
C TYR A 92 -3.18 -14.98 9.15
N SER A 93 -2.68 -15.67 10.18
CA SER A 93 -3.51 -16.30 11.20
C SER A 93 -3.67 -15.48 12.49
N VAL A 94 -2.76 -14.55 12.80
CA VAL A 94 -2.71 -13.89 14.13
C VAL A 94 -2.39 -12.41 14.04
N THR A 95 -3.14 -11.60 14.81
CA THR A 95 -2.89 -10.16 14.94
C THR A 95 -1.70 -9.84 15.85
N PRO A 96 -0.68 -9.09 15.37
CA PRO A 96 0.48 -8.72 16.17
C PRO A 96 0.12 -7.53 17.08
N ILE A 97 -0.71 -7.79 18.10
CA ILE A 97 -1.28 -6.77 19.00
C ILE A 97 -0.17 -5.95 19.69
N ASN A 98 0.90 -6.62 20.12
CA ASN A 98 1.99 -5.98 20.88
C ASN A 98 2.86 -5.03 20.03
N SER A 99 2.87 -5.18 18.70
CA SER A 99 3.74 -4.42 17.80
C SER A 99 2.99 -3.61 16.74
N ILE A 100 1.67 -3.47 16.87
CA ILE A 100 0.78 -2.89 15.85
C ILE A 100 1.23 -1.50 15.33
N ASN A 101 1.76 -0.66 16.22
CA ASN A 101 2.23 0.69 15.90
C ASN A 101 3.74 0.77 15.65
N SER A 102 4.48 -0.32 15.63
CA SER A 102 5.95 -0.29 15.45
C SER A 102 6.30 0.10 14.01
N ALA A 103 7.22 1.04 13.80
CA ALA A 103 7.67 1.40 12.47
C ALA A 103 8.37 0.21 11.77
N LEU A 104 7.93 -0.15 10.56
CA LEU A 104 8.58 -1.11 9.69
C LEU A 104 9.80 -0.47 8.99
N PRO A 105 10.71 -1.25 8.38
CA PRO A 105 11.86 -0.69 7.67
C PRO A 105 11.47 0.41 6.66
N GLU A 106 10.45 0.16 5.83
CA GLU A 106 9.98 1.14 4.85
C GLU A 106 9.34 2.40 5.48
N ASP A 107 8.86 2.33 6.73
CA ASP A 107 8.35 3.51 7.45
C ASP A 107 9.51 4.37 7.94
N ASN A 108 10.58 3.72 8.42
CA ASN A 108 11.79 4.41 8.86
C ASN A 108 12.48 5.13 7.69
N ASP A 109 12.56 4.48 6.53
CA ASP A 109 13.12 5.07 5.30
C ASP A 109 12.34 6.30 4.82
N LEU A 110 11.04 6.37 5.12
CA LEU A 110 10.14 7.45 4.69
C LEU A 110 9.79 8.42 5.81
N ARG A 111 10.52 8.39 6.92
CA ARG A 111 10.31 9.33 8.02
C ARG A 111 10.51 10.77 7.53
N GLY A 112 9.51 11.61 7.79
CA GLY A 112 9.51 13.00 7.34
C GLY A 112 9.01 13.22 5.90
N PHE A 113 8.59 12.16 5.20
CA PHE A 113 7.97 12.31 3.88
C PHE A 113 6.54 12.84 4.04
N LEU A 114 6.36 14.15 3.81
CA LEU A 114 5.11 14.88 4.04
C LEU A 114 3.84 14.20 3.48
N PRO A 115 3.83 13.63 2.25
CA PRO A 115 2.63 12.97 1.72
C PRO A 115 2.14 11.75 2.50
N LEU A 116 2.95 11.21 3.42
CA LEU A 116 2.62 10.07 4.27
C LEU A 116 2.49 10.45 5.75
N GLU A 117 2.70 11.72 6.10
CA GLU A 117 2.69 12.20 7.48
C GLU A 117 1.45 11.75 8.27
N PRO A 118 0.20 11.82 7.73
CA PRO A 118 -0.99 11.43 8.49
C PRO A 118 -0.99 9.96 8.95
N VAL A 119 -0.35 9.07 8.19
CA VAL A 119 -0.22 7.66 8.57
C VAL A 119 1.03 7.45 9.42
N LEU A 120 2.15 8.06 9.07
CA LEU A 120 3.43 7.87 9.77
C LEU A 120 3.40 8.43 11.20
N SER A 121 2.68 9.53 11.45
CA SER A 121 2.57 10.14 12.79
C SER A 121 1.91 9.21 13.83
N THR A 122 1.16 8.21 13.39
CA THR A 122 0.54 7.19 14.25
C THR A 122 1.50 6.09 14.69
N LEU A 123 2.70 6.03 14.10
CA LEU A 123 3.69 4.98 14.33
C LEU A 123 4.72 5.37 15.40
N LYS A 124 5.17 4.36 16.14
CA LYS A 124 6.26 4.47 17.12
C LYS A 124 7.60 4.21 16.40
N PHE A 125 8.40 5.26 16.30
CA PHE A 125 9.78 5.21 15.80
C PHE A 125 10.77 5.10 16.97
N GLY A 126 11.92 4.47 16.73
CA GLY A 126 13.02 4.42 17.70
C GLY A 126 12.92 3.38 18.82
N GLY A 127 12.05 2.37 18.67
CA GLY A 127 11.98 1.19 19.56
C GLY A 127 12.90 0.04 19.15
N GLU A 128 12.79 -1.09 19.85
CA GLU A 128 13.48 -2.32 19.47
C GLU A 128 13.14 -2.73 18.03
N LYS A 129 14.15 -3.23 17.29
CA LYS A 129 13.95 -3.71 15.93
C LYS A 129 12.97 -4.88 15.95
N VAL A 130 11.86 -4.72 15.26
CA VAL A 130 10.91 -5.81 15.02
C VAL A 130 11.63 -6.93 14.26
N SER A 131 11.55 -8.17 14.77
CA SER A 131 12.11 -9.33 14.08
C SER A 131 11.56 -9.45 12.66
N GLU A 132 12.33 -10.03 11.74
CA GLU A 132 11.94 -10.12 10.34
C GLU A 132 10.57 -10.81 10.13
N ASP A 133 10.31 -11.92 10.83
CA ASP A 133 9.03 -12.63 10.78
C ASP A 133 7.86 -11.77 11.28
N ALA A 134 8.04 -11.09 12.42
CA ALA A 134 7.04 -10.16 12.92
C ALA A 134 6.82 -8.97 11.98
N ALA A 135 7.86 -8.49 11.29
CA ALA A 135 7.74 -7.42 10.30
C ALA A 135 6.94 -7.86 9.07
N LYS A 136 7.14 -9.10 8.59
CA LYS A 136 6.33 -9.68 7.49
C LYS A 136 4.86 -9.76 7.86
N LYS A 137 4.53 -10.29 9.04
CA LYS A 137 3.16 -10.39 9.56
C LYS A 137 2.51 -9.03 9.78
N LEU A 138 3.25 -8.09 10.39
CA LEU A 138 2.75 -6.72 10.61
C LEU A 138 2.52 -5.97 9.29
N ARG A 139 3.37 -6.19 8.27
CA ARG A 139 3.17 -5.62 6.94
C ARG A 139 1.91 -6.17 6.27
N ALA A 140 1.71 -7.50 6.30
CA ALA A 140 0.51 -8.14 5.80
C ALA A 140 -0.75 -7.57 6.47
N PHE A 141 -0.74 -7.46 7.80
CA PHE A 141 -1.81 -6.85 8.57
C PHE A 141 -2.14 -5.43 8.10
N ARG A 142 -1.13 -4.56 7.95
CA ARG A 142 -1.33 -3.17 7.51
C ARG A 142 -1.89 -3.07 6.11
N ILE A 143 -1.39 -3.89 5.17
CA ILE A 143 -1.92 -3.97 3.81
C ILE A 143 -3.40 -4.37 3.84
N ILE A 144 -3.76 -5.37 4.67
CA ILE A 144 -5.16 -5.78 4.85
C ILE A 144 -6.01 -4.62 5.38
N LYS A 145 -5.55 -3.90 6.41
CA LYS A 145 -6.26 -2.76 6.97
C LYS A 145 -6.42 -1.60 5.99
N PHE A 146 -5.45 -1.34 5.12
CA PHE A 146 -5.62 -0.36 4.04
C PHE A 146 -6.60 -0.85 2.98
N GLY A 147 -6.60 -2.14 2.66
CA GLY A 147 -7.57 -2.76 1.75
C GLY A 147 -9.01 -2.65 2.27
N GLU A 148 -9.23 -2.94 3.55
CA GLU A 148 -10.53 -2.75 4.22
C GLU A 148 -10.97 -1.30 4.18
N TRP A 149 -10.06 -0.37 4.50
CA TRP A 149 -10.35 1.06 4.41
C TRP A 149 -10.74 1.49 2.99
N LEU A 150 -10.04 1.02 1.96
CA LEU A 150 -10.37 1.32 0.55
C LEU A 150 -11.77 0.83 0.18
N ALA A 151 -12.14 -0.39 0.58
CA ALA A 151 -13.46 -0.94 0.28
C ALA A 151 -14.61 -0.20 0.97
N SER A 152 -14.37 0.33 2.17
CA SER A 152 -15.40 1.06 2.93
C SER A 152 -15.49 2.56 2.59
N ASN A 153 -14.40 3.19 2.13
CA ASN A 153 -14.31 4.65 2.00
C ASN A 153 -14.10 5.14 0.57
N CYS A 154 -13.93 4.23 -0.41
CA CYS A 154 -13.70 4.60 -1.80
C CYS A 154 -14.60 3.80 -2.76
N GLU A 155 -15.03 4.42 -3.85
CA GLU A 155 -15.78 3.75 -4.91
C GLU A 155 -14.87 2.87 -5.80
N CYS A 156 -14.34 1.80 -5.23
CA CYS A 156 -13.50 0.86 -5.97
C CYS A 156 -14.36 -0.25 -6.62
N LYS A 157 -14.73 -0.08 -7.90
CA LYS A 157 -15.51 -1.09 -8.65
C LYS A 157 -14.60 -2.09 -9.39
N PRO A 158 -14.75 -3.42 -9.25
CA PRO A 158 -15.42 -4.16 -8.18
C PRO A 158 -14.37 -4.73 -7.21
N ILE A 159 -14.28 -4.17 -6.01
CA ILE A 159 -13.58 -4.82 -4.89
C ILE A 159 -14.60 -5.73 -4.19
N TYR A 160 -14.50 -7.05 -4.41
CA TYR A 160 -15.11 -8.04 -3.53
C TYR A 160 -14.05 -8.42 -2.50
N ILE A 161 -14.24 -7.98 -1.26
CA ILE A 161 -13.45 -8.41 -0.09
C ILE A 161 -14.26 -9.47 0.65
#